data_AF-A0A925VL64-F1
#
_entry.id   AF-A0A925VL64-F1
#
_cell.length_a   1.000
_cell.length_b   1.000
_cell.length_c   1.000
_cell.angle_alpha   90.00
_cell.angle_beta   90.00
_cell.angle_gamma   90.00
#
_symmetry.space_group_name_H-M   'P 1'
#
loop_
_entity.id
_entity.type
_entity.pdbx_description
1 polymer ?
#
loop_
_entity_poly.entity_id
_entity_poly.type
_entity_poly.pdbx_seq_one_letter_code
_entity_poly.pdbx_strand_id
1 'polypeptide(L)'
;MSADDAIEPGILPIFRLFTGTMCIVQGLRVLGMRARGESDLFALGMFCLMGLLFAYLSGSWLRATLGRPYLPLALLVAAVGPIVADMAQQLAGTASPARTALIEPARLYFWLLPPLVIVSAQYDMRALLLFTLGTALLPVLLLLSAGAERALLLNVATNAGARLFLFPVAGFLIGRISGAQRAQRHEL
;
A
#
# COMPACT_ATOMS: atom_id res chain seq x y z
N MET A 1 8.87 -29.93 -1.74
CA MET A 1 8.81 -28.57 -2.33
C MET A 1 8.85 -27.57 -1.19
N SER A 2 10.03 -27.06 -0.89
CA SER A 2 10.25 -26.05 0.15
C SER A 2 9.53 -24.76 -0.25
N ALA A 3 9.02 -24.01 0.72
CA ALA A 3 8.33 -22.73 0.53
C ALA A 3 9.20 -21.62 -0.11
N ASP A 4 10.45 -21.93 -0.46
CA ASP A 4 11.38 -21.05 -1.16
C ASP A 4 11.14 -21.00 -2.68
N ASP A 5 10.52 -22.01 -3.30
CA ASP A 5 10.30 -22.01 -4.76
C ASP A 5 9.12 -21.15 -5.23
N ALA A 6 8.26 -20.69 -4.32
CA ALA A 6 7.01 -20.02 -4.68
C ALA A 6 7.09 -18.48 -4.69
N ILE A 7 8.17 -17.89 -4.19
CA ILE A 7 8.32 -16.43 -4.07
C ILE A 7 9.57 -16.02 -4.84
N GLU A 8 9.41 -15.19 -5.86
CA GLU A 8 10.52 -14.75 -6.71
C GLU A 8 11.65 -14.15 -5.85
N PRO A 9 12.87 -14.72 -5.89
CA PRO A 9 13.97 -14.32 -5.03
C PRO A 9 14.39 -12.89 -5.39
N GLY A 10 13.99 -11.93 -4.55
CA GLY A 10 14.26 -10.51 -4.73
C GLY A 10 13.13 -9.59 -4.30
N ILE A 11 11.89 -10.07 -4.35
CA ILE A 11 10.72 -9.22 -4.06
C ILE A 11 10.54 -8.98 -2.57
N LEU A 12 10.77 -10.00 -1.73
CA LEU A 12 10.68 -9.86 -0.28
C LEU A 12 11.71 -8.85 0.28
N PRO A 13 13.00 -8.88 -0.13
CA PRO A 13 13.96 -7.83 0.21
C PRO A 13 13.51 -6.42 -0.18
N ILE A 14 12.97 -6.23 -1.40
CA ILE A 14 12.47 -4.93 -1.85
C ILE A 14 11.31 -4.47 -0.97
N PHE A 15 10.39 -5.37 -0.64
CA PHE A 15 9.23 -5.03 0.19
C PHE A 15 9.64 -4.66 1.63
N ARG A 16 10.62 -5.37 2.20
CA ARG A 16 11.23 -5.03 3.50
C ARG A 16 11.89 -3.66 3.45
N LEU A 17 12.69 -3.39 2.42
CA LEU A 17 13.36 -2.10 2.26
C LEU A 17 12.34 -0.97 2.21
N PHE A 18 11.32 -1.10 1.36
CA PHE A 18 10.25 -0.12 1.26
C PHE A 18 9.53 0.10 2.60
N THR A 19 9.12 -0.97 3.27
CA THR A 19 8.39 -0.89 4.54
C THR A 19 9.28 -0.28 5.63
N GLY A 20 10.57 -0.61 5.65
CA GLY A 20 11.55 -0.03 6.56
C GLY A 20 11.76 1.46 6.30
N THR A 21 11.93 1.88 5.04
CA THR A 21 12.01 3.30 4.66
C THR A 21 10.76 4.05 5.08
N MET A 22 9.58 3.49 4.83
CA MET A 22 8.31 4.09 5.25
C MET A 22 8.17 4.19 6.76
N CYS A 23 8.61 3.18 7.50
CA CYS A 23 8.67 3.21 8.96
C CYS A 23 9.57 4.37 9.44
N ILE A 24 10.75 4.56 8.84
CA ILE A 24 11.66 5.67 9.17
C ILE A 24 11.00 7.02 8.88
N VAL A 25 10.40 7.20 7.70
CA VAL A 25 9.72 8.45 7.32
C VAL A 25 8.60 8.78 8.32
N GLN A 26 7.81 7.79 8.71
CA GLN A 26 6.74 7.98 9.70
C GLN A 26 7.29 8.25 11.10
N GLY A 27 8.40 7.62 11.49
CA GLY A 27 9.09 7.90 12.74
C GLY A 27 9.60 9.34 12.82
N LEU A 28 10.22 9.83 11.73
CA LEU A 28 10.66 11.22 11.62
C LEU A 28 9.48 12.20 11.69
N ARG A 29 8.35 11.87 11.05
CA ARG A 29 7.13 12.67 11.12
C ARG A 29 6.61 12.78 12.56
N VAL A 30 6.51 11.66 13.29
CA VAL A 30 6.07 11.64 14.69
C VAL A 30 7.04 12.41 15.59
N LEU A 31 8.35 12.26 15.38
CA LEU A 31 9.36 13.00 16.13
C LEU A 31 9.25 14.52 15.89
N GLY A 32 9.07 14.93 14.63
CA GLY A 32 8.87 16.33 14.26
C GLY A 32 7.61 16.95 14.86
N MET A 33 6.50 16.18 14.92
CA MET A 33 5.27 16.61 15.60
C MET A 33 5.48 16.78 17.10
N ARG A 34 6.12 15.80 17.75
CA ARG A 34 6.44 15.89 19.19
C ARG A 34 7.32 17.07 19.52
N ALA A 35 8.29 17.40 18.66
CA ALA A 35 9.14 18.58 18.85
C ALA A 35 8.36 19.91 18.81
N ARG A 36 7.20 19.93 18.15
CA ARG A 36 6.29 21.08 18.07
C ARG A 36 5.20 21.08 19.14
N GLY A 37 5.17 20.07 20.01
CA GLY A 37 4.08 19.85 20.98
C GLY A 37 2.77 19.38 20.35
N GLU A 38 2.80 18.97 19.08
CA GLU A 38 1.63 18.42 18.39
C GLU A 38 1.52 16.90 18.66
N SER A 39 0.30 16.41 18.81
CA SER A 39 0.04 14.97 18.88
C SER A 39 -1.03 14.58 17.87
N ASP A 40 -0.64 13.70 16.93
CA ASP A 40 -1.53 13.13 15.93
C ASP A 40 -1.56 11.60 16.13
N LEU A 41 -2.66 11.11 16.70
CA LEU A 41 -2.89 9.69 16.96
C LEU A 41 -2.79 8.85 15.68
N PHE A 42 -3.18 9.41 14.53
CA PHE A 42 -3.12 8.71 13.26
C PHE A 42 -1.69 8.60 12.73
N ALA A 43 -0.86 9.64 12.91
CA ALA A 43 0.56 9.55 12.57
C ALA A 43 1.28 8.50 13.43
N LEU A 44 0.98 8.45 14.73
CA LEU A 44 1.51 7.41 15.62
C LEU A 44 1.01 6.02 15.23
N GLY A 45 -0.29 5.87 14.95
CA GLY A 45 -0.88 4.61 14.50
C GLY A 45 -0.26 4.12 13.21
N MET A 46 0.00 5.01 12.25
CA MET A 46 0.65 4.67 10.99
C MET A 46 2.11 4.27 11.19
N PHE A 47 2.85 4.95 12.07
CA PHE A 47 4.20 4.55 12.48
C PHE A 47 4.20 3.14 13.09
N CYS A 48 3.30 2.87 14.04
CA CYS A 48 3.15 1.55 14.66
C CYS A 48 2.79 0.48 13.63
N LEU A 49 1.87 0.76 12.71
CA LEU A 49 1.48 -0.16 11.65
C LEU A 49 2.68 -0.51 10.76
N MET A 50 3.44 0.48 10.32
CA MET A 50 4.62 0.27 9.48
C MET A 50 5.75 -0.47 10.22
N GLY A 51 5.96 -0.14 11.49
CA GLY A 51 6.90 -0.85 12.34
C GLY A 51 6.51 -2.31 12.54
N LEU A 52 5.23 -2.59 12.77
CA LEU A 52 4.71 -3.94 12.91
C LEU A 52 4.81 -4.71 11.59
N LEU A 53 4.47 -4.09 10.47
CA LEU A 53 4.59 -4.70 9.15
C LEU A 53 6.06 -4.99 8.80
N PHE A 54 6.98 -4.10 9.15
CA PHE A 54 8.42 -4.32 8.98
C PHE A 54 8.93 -5.49 9.84
N ALA A 55 8.51 -5.54 11.11
CA ALA A 55 8.86 -6.65 12.01
C ALA A 55 8.29 -7.98 11.49
N TYR A 56 7.03 -7.98 11.05
CA TYR A 56 6.36 -9.12 10.42
C TYR A 56 7.13 -9.61 9.20
N LEU A 57 7.53 -8.69 8.31
CA LEU A 57 8.27 -9.00 7.10
C LEU A 57 9.70 -9.48 7.38
N SER A 58 10.32 -9.05 8.48
CA SER A 58 11.70 -9.41 8.85
C SER A 58 11.80 -10.75 9.58
N GLY A 59 10.74 -11.19 10.25
CA GLY A 59 10.72 -12.46 10.98
C GLY A 59 10.77 -13.69 10.05
N SER A 60 11.88 -14.42 10.05
CA SER A 60 12.02 -15.69 9.32
C SER A 60 11.11 -16.79 9.85
N TRP A 61 10.86 -16.81 11.16
CA TRP A 61 9.95 -17.77 11.81
C TRP A 61 8.52 -17.65 11.28
N LEU A 62 7.99 -16.43 11.17
CA LEU A 62 6.64 -16.17 10.63
C LEU A 62 6.51 -16.62 9.18
N ARG A 63 7.55 -16.39 8.36
CA ARG A 63 7.61 -16.87 6.98
C ARG A 63 7.54 -18.40 6.93
N ALA A 64 8.28 -19.09 7.81
CA ALA A 64 8.29 -20.55 7.88
C ALA A 64 6.93 -21.12 8.35
N THR A 65 6.23 -20.44 9.26
CA THR A 65 4.92 -20.89 9.77
C THR A 65 3.77 -20.63 8.79
N LEU A 66 3.75 -19.44 8.17
CA LEU A 66 2.63 -19.03 7.30
C LEU A 66 2.81 -19.50 5.86
N GLY A 67 4.03 -19.69 5.37
CA GLY A 67 4.29 -20.16 4.00
C GLY A 67 3.66 -19.25 2.93
N ARG A 68 2.70 -19.79 2.16
CA ARG A 68 2.11 -19.15 0.98
C ARG A 68 1.25 -17.90 1.26
N PRO A 69 0.37 -17.86 2.29
CA PRO A 69 -0.39 -16.65 2.65
C PRO A 69 0.42 -15.51 3.29
N TYR A 70 1.70 -15.72 3.61
CA TYR A 70 2.54 -14.71 4.27
C TYR A 70 2.62 -13.37 3.50
N LEU A 71 2.94 -13.43 2.21
CA LEU A 71 3.08 -12.23 1.38
C LEU A 71 1.72 -11.57 1.05
N PRO A 72 0.66 -12.30 0.63
CA PRO A 72 -0.66 -11.71 0.42
C PRO A 72 -1.18 -10.95 1.63
N LEU A 73 -0.97 -11.48 2.84
CA LEU A 73 -1.42 -10.82 4.07
C LEU A 73 -0.68 -9.50 4.29
N ALA A 74 0.64 -9.50 4.14
CA ALA A 74 1.44 -8.29 4.26
C ALA A 74 1.06 -7.24 3.21
N LEU A 75 0.79 -7.65 1.97
CA LEU A 75 0.30 -6.77 0.90
C LEU A 75 -1.06 -6.17 1.23
N LEU A 76 -1.97 -6.99 1.77
CA LEU A 76 -3.29 -6.54 2.16
C LEU A 76 -3.19 -5.50 3.28
N VAL A 77 -2.38 -5.74 4.31
CA VAL A 77 -2.15 -4.77 5.38
C VAL A 77 -1.48 -3.48 4.85
N ALA A 78 -0.48 -3.63 3.98
CA ALA A 78 0.23 -2.50 3.37
C ALA A 78 -0.67 -1.64 2.47
N ALA A 79 -1.70 -2.21 1.86
CA ALA A 79 -2.63 -1.50 1.00
C ALA A 79 -3.82 -0.92 1.78
N VAL A 80 -4.45 -1.74 2.63
CA VAL A 80 -5.66 -1.37 3.38
C VAL A 80 -5.33 -0.38 4.49
N GLY A 81 -4.22 -0.60 5.21
CA GLY A 81 -3.84 0.22 6.36
C GLY A 81 -3.73 1.72 6.06
N PRO A 82 -2.92 2.15 5.07
CA PRO A 82 -2.86 3.55 4.67
C PRO A 82 -4.22 4.11 4.23
N ILE A 83 -5.03 3.33 3.51
CA ILE A 83 -6.37 3.77 3.05
C ILE A 83 -7.28 4.05 4.24
N VAL A 84 -7.36 3.12 5.20
CA VAL A 84 -8.21 3.28 6.38
C VAL A 84 -7.74 4.46 7.22
N ALA A 85 -6.43 4.61 7.44
CA ALA A 85 -5.87 5.73 8.19
C ALA A 85 -6.18 7.08 7.51
N ASP A 86 -6.05 7.14 6.19
CA ASP A 86 -6.34 8.32 5.38
C ASP A 86 -7.82 8.72 5.46
N MET A 87 -8.73 7.75 5.27
CA MET A 87 -10.17 8.01 5.35
C MET A 87 -10.59 8.42 6.77
N ALA A 88 -10.01 7.81 7.79
CA ALA A 88 -10.30 8.16 9.18
C ALA A 88 -9.83 9.58 9.53
N GLN A 89 -8.67 10.02 9.02
CA GLN A 89 -8.22 11.41 9.17
C GLN A 89 -9.15 12.40 8.47
N GLN A 90 -9.62 12.08 7.27
CA GLN A 90 -10.55 12.93 6.52
C GLN A 90 -11.90 13.06 7.26
N LEU A 91 -12.44 11.96 7.79
CA LEU A 91 -13.69 11.95 8.57
C LEU A 91 -13.55 12.67 9.91
N ALA A 92 -12.39 12.61 10.55
CA ALA A 92 -12.12 13.32 11.81
C ALA A 92 -11.97 14.84 11.63
N GLY A 93 -11.98 15.35 10.39
CA GLY A 93 -11.78 16.77 10.10
C GLY A 93 -10.37 17.27 10.46
N THR A 94 -9.44 16.36 10.76
CA THR A 94 -8.04 16.68 11.08
C THR A 94 -7.19 16.85 9.82
N ALA A 95 -7.74 16.53 8.65
CA ALA A 95 -7.16 16.84 7.36
C ALA A 95 -7.32 18.34 7.05
N SER A 96 -6.20 19.05 6.84
CA SER A 96 -6.23 20.47 6.48
C SER A 96 -6.85 20.69 5.09
N PRO A 97 -7.86 21.58 4.93
CA PRO A 97 -8.55 21.82 3.65
C PRO A 97 -7.62 22.30 2.52
N ALA A 98 -6.47 22.91 2.84
CA ALA A 98 -5.46 23.31 1.85
C ALA A 98 -4.59 22.14 1.34
N ARG A 99 -4.53 21.00 2.04
CA ARG A 99 -3.78 19.79 1.63
C ARG A 99 -4.61 18.84 0.74
N THR A 100 -5.93 18.98 0.77
CA THR A 100 -6.93 18.06 0.19
C THR A 100 -7.06 18.15 -1.33
N ALA A 101 -6.66 19.28 -1.93
CA ALA A 101 -6.88 19.53 -3.35
C ALA A 101 -5.80 18.97 -4.28
N LEU A 102 -4.54 18.81 -3.83
CA LEU A 102 -3.41 18.42 -4.70
C LEU A 102 -2.42 17.42 -4.08
N ILE A 103 -2.22 17.43 -2.75
CA ILE A 103 -1.18 16.62 -2.08
C ILE A 103 -1.74 15.27 -1.61
N GLU A 104 -3.01 15.24 -1.22
CA GLU A 104 -3.71 14.06 -0.71
C GLU A 104 -3.76 12.87 -1.70
N PRO A 105 -4.10 13.05 -3.00
CA PRO A 105 -4.18 11.94 -3.93
C PRO A 105 -2.83 11.28 -4.14
N ALA A 106 -1.80 12.08 -4.45
CA ALA A 106 -0.45 11.62 -4.79
C ALA A 106 0.18 10.79 -3.66
N ARG A 107 -0.12 11.13 -2.41
CA ARG A 107 0.31 10.34 -1.24
C ARG A 107 -0.17 8.90 -1.36
N LEU A 108 -1.46 8.68 -1.54
CA LEU A 108 -2.05 7.34 -1.59
C LEU A 108 -1.51 6.52 -2.77
N TYR A 109 -1.29 7.16 -3.94
CA TYR A 109 -0.62 6.53 -5.08
C TYR A 109 0.79 6.04 -4.73
N PHE A 110 1.59 6.89 -4.09
CA PHE A 110 2.97 6.53 -3.70
C PHE A 110 3.01 5.37 -2.70
N TRP A 111 2.05 5.32 -1.76
CA TRP A 111 1.91 4.23 -0.80
C TRP A 111 1.49 2.90 -1.44
N LEU A 112 0.61 2.96 -2.44
CA LEU A 112 0.06 1.77 -3.11
C LEU A 112 0.96 1.25 -4.24
N LEU A 113 1.93 2.03 -4.70
CA LEU A 113 2.82 1.68 -5.80
C LEU A 113 3.64 0.41 -5.51
N PRO A 114 4.32 0.24 -4.36
CA PRO A 114 5.04 -1.01 -4.09
C PRO A 114 4.14 -2.24 -3.99
N PRO A 115 3.01 -2.22 -3.26
CA PRO A 115 2.05 -3.33 -3.32
C PRO A 115 1.60 -3.63 -4.74
N LEU A 116 1.33 -2.60 -5.56
CA LEU A 116 0.99 -2.77 -6.98
C LEU A 116 2.10 -3.47 -7.77
N VAL A 117 3.35 -3.00 -7.63
CA VAL A 117 4.53 -3.59 -8.30
C VAL A 117 4.65 -5.06 -7.91
N ILE A 118 4.58 -5.36 -6.60
CA ILE A 118 4.69 -6.73 -6.10
C ILE A 118 3.55 -7.61 -6.63
N VAL A 119 2.31 -7.11 -6.58
CA VAL A 119 1.15 -7.85 -7.10
C VAL A 119 1.31 -8.13 -8.60
N SER A 120 1.75 -7.14 -9.38
CA SER A 120 1.95 -7.28 -10.82
C SER A 120 3.13 -8.19 -11.21
N ALA A 121 4.16 -8.26 -10.38
CA ALA A 121 5.35 -9.06 -10.65
C ALA A 121 5.16 -10.54 -10.26
N GLN A 122 4.47 -10.79 -9.13
CA GLN A 122 4.30 -12.14 -8.57
C GLN A 122 3.00 -12.84 -8.92
N TYR A 123 1.93 -12.09 -9.16
CA TYR A 123 0.60 -12.67 -9.33
C TYR A 123 0.06 -12.40 -10.73
N ASP A 124 -0.91 -13.20 -11.13
CA ASP A 124 -1.56 -13.07 -12.43
C ASP A 124 -2.38 -11.77 -12.54
N MET A 125 -2.73 -11.42 -13.77
CA MET A 125 -3.59 -10.27 -14.10
C MET A 125 -4.88 -10.23 -13.27
N ARG A 126 -5.45 -11.38 -12.92
CA ARG A 126 -6.65 -11.46 -12.06
C ARG A 126 -6.41 -10.87 -10.68
N ALA A 127 -5.27 -11.16 -10.06
CA ALA A 127 -4.93 -10.62 -8.74
C ALA A 127 -4.67 -9.11 -8.81
N LEU A 128 -4.02 -8.64 -9.87
CA LEU A 128 -3.82 -7.20 -10.13
C LEU A 128 -5.15 -6.45 -10.27
N LEU A 129 -6.10 -7.02 -11.01
CA LEU A 129 -7.44 -6.44 -11.16
C LEU A 129 -8.21 -6.41 -9.84
N LEU A 130 -8.17 -7.50 -9.06
CA LEU A 130 -8.79 -7.56 -7.74
C LEU A 130 -8.16 -6.56 -6.77
N PHE A 131 -6.84 -6.44 -6.77
CA PHE A 131 -6.10 -5.46 -5.96
C PHE A 131 -6.51 -4.03 -6.33
N THR A 132 -6.56 -3.73 -7.63
CA THR A 132 -6.94 -2.40 -8.12
C THR A 132 -8.39 -2.09 -7.76
N LEU A 133 -9.31 -3.02 -8.03
CA LEU A 133 -10.73 -2.84 -7.71
C LEU A 133 -10.95 -2.67 -6.21
N GLY A 134 -10.30 -3.51 -5.40
CA GLY A 134 -10.39 -3.43 -3.95
C GLY A 134 -9.88 -2.10 -3.41
N THR A 135 -8.69 -1.67 -3.83
CA THR A 135 -8.09 -0.41 -3.35
C THR A 135 -8.80 0.83 -3.88
N ALA A 136 -9.47 0.76 -5.03
CA ALA A 136 -10.30 1.83 -5.58
C ALA A 136 -11.65 1.94 -4.87
N LEU A 137 -12.33 0.81 -4.63
CA LEU A 137 -13.67 0.79 -4.02
C LEU A 137 -13.64 0.97 -2.51
N LEU A 138 -12.65 0.41 -1.81
CA LEU A 138 -12.53 0.48 -0.36
C LEU A 138 -12.73 1.90 0.21
N PRO A 139 -12.01 2.95 -0.24
CA PRO A 139 -12.19 4.29 0.33
C PRO A 139 -13.59 4.85 0.07
N VAL A 140 -14.19 4.56 -1.09
CA VAL A 140 -15.57 4.98 -1.41
C VAL A 140 -16.57 4.31 -0.48
N LEU A 141 -16.44 3.00 -0.26
CA LEU A 141 -17.31 2.23 0.63
C LEU A 141 -17.20 2.70 2.08
N LEU A 142 -15.98 2.96 2.57
CA LEU A 142 -15.74 3.48 3.91
C LEU A 142 -16.45 4.83 4.11
N LEU A 143 -16.28 5.77 3.18
CA LEU A 143 -16.91 7.07 3.27
C LEU A 143 -18.43 7.02 3.13
N LEU A 144 -18.96 6.18 2.25
CA LEU A 144 -20.41 5.97 2.12
C LEU A 144 -21.00 5.42 3.42
N SER A 145 -20.34 4.43 4.03
CA SER A 145 -20.78 3.84 5.29
C SER A 145 -20.74 4.81 6.47
N ALA A 146 -19.85 5.81 6.41
CA ALA A 146 -19.70 6.85 7.42
C ALA A 146 -20.64 8.05 7.20
N GLY A 147 -21.45 8.07 6.14
CA GLY A 147 -22.32 9.20 5.83
C GLY A 147 -21.56 10.47 5.42
N ALA A 148 -20.42 10.31 4.76
CA ALA A 148 -19.56 11.43 4.38
C ALA A 148 -20.24 12.43 3.42
N GLU A 149 -19.76 13.67 3.44
CA GLU A 149 -20.27 14.73 2.57
C GLU A 149 -20.07 14.42 1.08
N ARG A 150 -21.01 14.90 0.25
CA ARG A 150 -21.02 14.65 -1.19
C ARG A 150 -19.74 15.14 -1.90
N ALA A 151 -19.19 16.27 -1.50
CA ALA A 151 -17.97 16.82 -2.10
C ALA A 151 -16.76 15.89 -1.87
N LEU A 152 -16.61 15.36 -0.65
CA LEU A 152 -15.57 14.41 -0.29
C LEU A 152 -15.72 13.09 -1.06
N LEU A 153 -16.95 12.57 -1.12
CA LEU A 153 -17.28 11.37 -1.89
C LEU A 153 -16.93 11.52 -3.37
N LEU A 154 -17.27 12.66 -3.99
CA LEU A 154 -16.95 12.92 -5.39
C LEU A 154 -15.43 12.98 -5.64
N ASN A 155 -14.67 13.62 -4.75
CA ASN A 155 -13.21 13.67 -4.85
C ASN A 155 -12.60 12.26 -4.76
N VAL A 156 -13.01 11.47 -3.77
CA VAL A 156 -12.52 10.10 -3.60
C VAL A 156 -12.94 9.19 -4.74
N ALA A 157 -14.19 9.31 -5.23
CA ALA A 157 -14.68 8.56 -6.39
C ALA A 157 -13.91 8.90 -7.68
N THR A 158 -13.58 10.18 -7.90
CA THR A 158 -12.76 10.61 -9.04
C THR A 158 -11.37 9.99 -8.97
N ASN A 159 -10.75 10.00 -7.78
CA ASN A 159 -9.45 9.34 -7.55
C ASN A 159 -9.52 7.81 -7.66
N ALA A 160 -10.64 7.19 -7.31
CA ALA A 160 -10.87 5.77 -7.51
C ALA A 160 -10.97 5.43 -8.99
N GLY A 161 -11.69 6.24 -9.79
CA GLY A 161 -11.76 6.10 -11.23
C GLY A 161 -10.38 6.21 -11.90
N ALA A 162 -9.57 7.20 -11.50
CA ALA A 162 -8.20 7.33 -11.98
C ALA A 162 -7.34 6.10 -11.64
N ARG A 163 -7.44 5.54 -10.42
CA ARG A 163 -6.73 4.30 -10.05
C ARG A 163 -7.16 3.09 -10.87
N LEU A 164 -8.46 2.93 -11.12
CA LEU A 164 -9.00 1.85 -11.95
C LEU A 164 -8.42 1.86 -13.37
N PHE A 165 -7.98 3.01 -13.87
CA PHE A 165 -7.31 3.11 -15.16
C PHE A 165 -5.79 3.01 -15.07
N LEU A 166 -5.16 3.76 -14.16
CA LEU A 166 -3.70 3.87 -14.07
C LEU A 166 -3.03 2.60 -13.55
N PHE A 167 -3.61 1.94 -12.54
CA PHE A 167 -2.98 0.77 -11.91
C PHE A 167 -2.94 -0.45 -12.82
N PRO A 168 -3.98 -0.80 -13.59
CA PRO A 168 -3.89 -1.91 -14.53
C PRO A 168 -2.92 -1.64 -15.66
N VAL A 169 -2.84 -0.39 -16.15
CA VAL A 169 -1.85 -0.01 -17.18
C VAL A 169 -0.43 -0.14 -16.62
N ALA A 170 -0.16 0.42 -15.44
CA ALA A 170 1.14 0.32 -14.79
C ALA A 170 1.52 -1.14 -14.50
N GLY A 171 0.60 -1.92 -13.94
CA GLY A 171 0.82 -3.33 -13.64
C GLY A 171 1.01 -4.19 -14.89
N PHE A 172 0.32 -3.89 -16.00
CA PHE A 172 0.56 -4.55 -17.29
C PHE A 172 1.98 -4.27 -17.80
N LEU A 173 2.43 -3.01 -17.75
CA LEU A 173 3.79 -2.63 -18.14
C LEU A 173 4.85 -3.34 -17.30
N ILE A 174 4.67 -3.34 -15.97
CA ILE A 174 5.59 -4.01 -15.04
C ILE A 174 5.61 -5.52 -15.32
N GLY A 175 4.43 -6.16 -15.45
CA GLY A 175 4.32 -7.59 -15.76
C GLY A 175 5.00 -7.98 -17.08
N ARG A 176 4.88 -7.14 -18.12
CA ARG A 176 5.59 -7.29 -19.40
C ARG A 176 7.11 -7.24 -19.22
N ILE A 177 7.62 -6.25 -18.49
CA ILE A 177 9.06 -6.07 -18.26
C ILE A 177 9.62 -7.24 -17.43
N SER A 178 8.95 -7.61 -16.33
CA SER A 178 9.35 -8.74 -15.50
C SER A 178 9.31 -10.06 -16.26
N GLY A 179 8.29 -10.27 -17.10
CA GLY A 179 8.21 -11.43 -17.99
C GLY A 179 9.39 -11.51 -18.97
N ALA A 180 9.72 -10.40 -19.62
CA ALA A 180 10.86 -10.33 -20.53
C ALA A 180 12.21 -10.58 -19.82
N GLN A 181 12.39 -10.03 -18.61
CA GLN A 181 13.59 -10.25 -17.80
C GLN A 181 13.74 -11.70 -17.35
N ARG A 182 12.63 -12.38 -17.02
CA ARG A 182 12.64 -13.81 -16.68
C ARG A 182 13.07 -14.67 -17.87
N ALA A 183 12.52 -14.39 -19.06
CA ALA A 183 12.90 -15.11 -20.28
C ALA A 183 14.41 -14.95 -20.57
N GLN A 184 14.93 -13.73 -20.47
CA GLN A 184 16.35 -13.45 -20.71
C GLN A 184 17.30 -14.13 -19.70
N ARG A 185 16.88 -14.31 -18.44
CA ARG A 185 17.67 -15.06 -17.43
C ARG A 185 17.67 -16.57 -17.64
N HIS A 186 16.71 -17.11 -18.36
CA HIS A 186 16.69 -18.53 -18.70
C HIS A 186 17.54 -18.86 -19.92
N GLU A 187 17.89 -17.86 -20.72
CA GLU A 187 18.76 -17.99 -21.91
C GLU A 187 20.25 -17.80 -21.61
N LEU A 188 20.59 -17.30 -20.41
CA LEU A 188 21.96 -17.11 -19.89
C LEU A 188 22.33 -18.20 -18.88
#